data_AF-A0A009S6S1-F1
#
_entry.id   AF-A0A009S6S1-F1
#
_cell.length_a   1.000
_cell.length_b   1.000
_cell.length_c   1.000
_cell.angle_alpha   90.00
_cell.angle_beta   90.00
_cell.angle_gamma   90.00
#
_symmetry.space_group_name_H-M   'P 1'
#
loop_
_entity.id
_entity.type
_entity.pdbx_description
1 polymer ?
#
loop_
_entity_poly.entity_id
_entity_poly.type
_entity_poly.pdbx_seq_one_letter_code
_entity_poly.pdbx_strand_id
1 'polypeptide(L)'
;MNTKDNVYEYDKAELKPELNVQTENASFLSSFFEKHRTLAVSIISVGSVVALWFLITALHVVPELFLPSPQAVWQKFISVSQEGFMKATLWQHLAASISRVFLALIAAVVIGVPLGLWMGLNKWVRAVLDPLVELLRPIPPLAYLPLL
;
A
#
# COMPACT_ATOMS: atom_id res chain seq x y z
N MET A 1 26.19 32.34 -70.65
CA MET A 1 26.89 32.81 -69.42
C MET A 1 25.87 33.61 -68.61
N ASN A 2 25.12 32.96 -67.70
CA ASN A 2 24.19 33.61 -66.78
C ASN A 2 24.47 33.08 -65.37
N THR A 3 24.98 33.96 -64.50
CA THR A 3 25.59 33.68 -63.20
C THR A 3 24.70 34.18 -62.07
N LYS A 4 23.43 33.72 -62.00
CA LYS A 4 22.51 34.14 -60.93
C LYS A 4 21.77 33.02 -60.19
N ASP A 5 21.93 31.75 -60.57
CA ASP A 5 21.15 30.66 -59.96
C ASP A 5 21.84 29.95 -58.78
N ASN A 6 23.11 30.27 -58.49
CA ASN A 6 23.89 29.54 -57.48
C ASN A 6 23.94 30.19 -56.09
N VAL A 7 23.25 31.32 -55.86
CA VAL A 7 23.37 32.02 -54.55
C VAL A 7 22.44 31.43 -53.48
N TYR A 8 21.34 30.78 -53.87
CA TYR A 8 20.36 30.23 -52.92
C TYR A 8 20.65 28.78 -52.48
N GLU A 9 21.57 28.08 -53.14
CA GLU A 9 21.92 26.68 -52.86
C GLU A 9 22.91 26.56 -51.68
N TYR A 10 23.84 27.51 -51.55
CA TYR A 10 24.85 27.51 -50.47
C TYR A 10 24.27 27.84 -49.09
N ASP A 11 23.22 28.68 -49.03
CA ASP A 11 22.66 29.18 -47.76
C ASP A 11 21.84 28.12 -47.00
N LYS A 12 21.22 27.15 -47.71
CA LYS A 12 20.45 26.06 -47.08
C LYS A 12 21.31 24.95 -46.47
N ALA A 13 22.56 24.80 -46.90
CA ALA A 13 23.46 23.77 -46.39
C ALA A 13 24.03 24.15 -45.00
N GLU A 14 24.24 25.45 -44.76
CA GLU A 14 24.77 25.98 -43.49
C GLU A 14 23.69 26.27 -42.44
N LEU A 15 22.40 26.28 -42.81
CA LEU A 15 21.30 26.53 -41.86
C LEU A 15 20.87 25.28 -41.04
N LYS A 16 21.39 24.10 -41.36
CA LYS A 16 21.00 22.81 -40.74
C LYS A 16 21.78 22.34 -39.49
N PRO A 17 23.05 22.69 -39.26
CA PRO A 17 23.79 22.21 -38.08
C PRO A 17 23.32 22.85 -36.77
N GLU A 18 22.84 24.10 -36.81
CA GLU A 18 22.36 24.85 -35.64
C GLU A 18 21.00 24.35 -35.10
N LEU A 19 20.17 23.73 -35.95
CA LEU A 19 18.83 23.24 -35.57
C LEU A 19 18.86 21.84 -34.91
N ASN A 20 19.93 21.07 -35.12
CA ASN A 20 20.07 19.70 -34.60
C ASN A 20 20.55 19.67 -33.14
N VAL A 21 21.38 20.62 -32.72
CA VAL A 21 21.90 20.70 -31.34
C VAL A 21 20.83 21.14 -30.33
N GLN A 22 19.86 21.97 -30.75
CA GLN A 22 18.77 22.41 -29.86
C GLN A 22 17.64 21.38 -29.72
N THR A 23 17.35 20.60 -30.77
CA THR A 23 16.29 19.57 -30.77
C THR A 23 16.68 18.31 -29.99
N GLU A 24 17.97 17.97 -29.95
CA GLU A 24 18.48 16.84 -29.16
C GLU A 24 18.40 17.11 -27.64
N ASN A 25 18.80 18.32 -27.21
CA ASN A 25 18.74 18.72 -25.81
C ASN A 25 17.30 18.87 -25.27
N ALA A 26 16.38 19.40 -26.08
CA ALA A 26 14.97 19.55 -25.71
C ALA A 26 14.22 18.20 -25.61
N SER A 27 14.57 17.22 -26.45
CA SER A 27 13.99 15.86 -26.42
C SER A 27 14.53 15.01 -25.27
N PHE A 28 15.80 15.18 -24.89
CA PHE A 28 16.39 14.55 -23.70
C PHE A 28 15.75 15.07 -22.39
N LEU A 29 15.59 16.39 -22.26
CA LEU A 29 15.00 16.99 -21.05
C LEU A 29 13.51 16.65 -20.91
N SER A 30 12.75 16.67 -22.00
CA SER A 30 11.34 16.27 -21.97
C SER A 30 11.16 14.78 -21.66
N SER A 31 11.96 13.88 -22.23
CA SER A 31 11.89 12.44 -21.90
C SER A 31 12.30 12.13 -20.44
N PHE A 32 13.28 12.88 -19.89
CA PHE A 32 13.63 12.80 -18.48
C PHE A 32 12.50 13.32 -17.58
N PHE A 33 11.88 14.45 -17.93
CA PHE A 33 10.73 15.01 -17.20
C PHE A 33 9.49 14.13 -17.32
N GLU A 34 9.16 13.56 -18.49
CA GLU A 34 8.02 12.66 -18.68
C GLU A 34 8.15 11.41 -17.80
N LYS A 35 9.36 10.85 -17.68
CA LYS A 35 9.63 9.69 -16.83
C LYS A 35 9.50 10.00 -15.34
N HIS A 36 9.82 11.23 -14.92
CA HIS A 36 9.75 11.66 -13.51
C HIS A 36 8.49 12.45 -13.17
N ARG A 37 7.67 12.84 -14.15
CA ARG A 37 6.42 13.62 -13.96
C ARG A 37 5.46 12.88 -13.06
N THR A 38 5.30 11.58 -13.28
CA THR A 38 4.42 10.73 -12.46
C THR A 38 4.91 10.61 -11.02
N LEU A 39 6.22 10.53 -10.79
CA LEU A 39 6.80 10.53 -9.44
C LEU A 39 6.63 11.88 -8.76
N ALA A 40 6.88 12.99 -9.48
CA ALA A 40 6.68 14.34 -8.96
C ALA A 40 5.22 14.58 -8.59
N VAL A 41 4.27 14.20 -9.45
CA VAL A 41 2.83 14.28 -9.17
C VAL A 41 2.46 13.42 -7.96
N SER A 42 3.01 12.22 -7.83
CA SER A 42 2.75 11.33 -6.69
C SER A 42 3.28 11.91 -5.37
N ILE A 43 4.51 12.44 -5.38
CA ILE A 43 5.14 13.07 -4.22
C ILE A 43 4.36 14.33 -3.80
N ILE A 44 3.96 15.17 -4.75
CA ILE A 44 3.14 16.36 -4.48
C ILE A 44 1.77 15.95 -3.92
N SER A 45 1.14 14.92 -4.48
CA SER A 45 -0.13 14.40 -3.97
C SER A 45 -0.01 13.94 -2.52
N VAL A 46 0.94 13.04 -2.21
CA VAL A 46 1.16 12.54 -0.85
C VAL A 46 1.55 13.68 0.09
N GLY A 47 2.45 14.56 -0.35
CA GLY A 47 2.91 15.71 0.42
C GLY A 47 1.77 16.68 0.75
N SER A 48 0.85 16.93 -0.18
CA SER A 48 -0.30 17.80 0.06
C SER A 48 -1.24 17.23 1.13
N VAL A 49 -1.48 15.91 1.13
CA VAL A 49 -2.28 15.24 2.17
C VAL A 49 -1.61 15.36 3.53
N VAL A 50 -0.30 15.11 3.62
CA VAL A 50 0.46 15.24 4.87
C VAL A 50 0.48 16.70 5.36
N ALA A 51 0.64 17.66 4.45
CA ALA A 51 0.61 19.08 4.77
C ALA A 51 -0.76 19.52 5.29
N LEU A 52 -1.85 19.05 4.67
CA LEU A 52 -3.21 19.28 5.14
C LEU A 52 -3.43 18.67 6.53
N TRP A 53 -3.00 17.42 6.75
CA TRP A 53 -3.10 16.77 8.05
C TRP A 53 -2.34 17.58 9.12
N PHE A 54 -1.10 17.97 8.83
CA PHE A 54 -0.31 18.80 9.74
C PHE A 54 -1.01 20.13 10.04
N LEU A 55 -1.53 20.82 9.02
CA LEU A 55 -2.24 22.09 9.18
C LEU A 55 -3.50 21.95 10.04
N ILE A 56 -4.32 20.92 9.80
CA ILE A 56 -5.54 20.64 10.57
C ILE A 56 -5.20 20.36 12.04
N THR A 57 -4.14 19.58 12.28
CA THR A 57 -3.69 19.26 13.65
C THR A 57 -3.10 20.47 14.36
N ALA A 58 -2.31 21.30 13.65
CA ALA A 58 -1.70 22.50 14.23
C ALA A 58 -2.74 23.56 14.62
N LEU A 59 -3.79 23.70 13.80
CA LEU A 59 -4.89 24.63 14.05
C LEU A 59 -5.89 24.15 15.13
N HIS A 60 -5.69 22.95 15.71
CA HIS A 60 -6.56 22.37 16.74
C HIS A 60 -8.05 22.32 16.35
N VAL A 61 -8.35 22.24 15.05
CA VAL A 61 -9.73 22.21 14.52
C VAL A 61 -10.45 20.92 14.94
N VAL A 62 -9.69 19.85 15.15
CA VAL A 62 -10.17 18.54 15.59
C VAL A 62 -9.52 18.20 16.93
N PRO A 63 -10.26 17.65 17.92
CA PRO A 63 -9.66 17.24 19.18
C PRO A 63 -8.55 16.22 18.95
N GLU A 64 -7.43 16.39 19.66
CA GLU A 64 -6.23 15.53 19.54
C GLU A 64 -6.53 14.04 19.82
N LEU A 65 -7.61 13.76 20.53
CA LEU A 65 -8.11 12.40 20.78
C LEU A 65 -8.51 11.67 19.48
N PHE A 66 -9.01 12.40 18.48
CA PHE A 66 -9.46 11.83 17.20
C PHE A 66 -8.44 12.00 16.09
N LEU A 67 -7.62 13.07 16.14
CA LEU A 67 -6.64 13.39 15.11
C LEU A 67 -5.33 13.88 15.74
N PRO A 68 -4.48 12.97 16.25
CA PRO A 68 -3.17 13.34 16.77
C PRO A 68 -2.28 13.89 15.65
N SER A 69 -1.34 14.77 16.01
CA SER A 69 -0.37 15.30 15.05
C SER A 69 0.54 14.19 14.50
N PRO A 70 1.04 14.32 13.26
CA PRO A 70 1.96 13.33 12.68
C PRO A 70 3.18 13.04 13.58
N GLN A 71 3.69 14.07 14.25
CA GLN A 71 4.81 13.95 15.18
C GLN A 71 4.41 13.20 16.46
N ALA A 72 3.22 13.44 17.01
CA ALA A 72 2.71 12.70 18.16
C ALA A 72 2.53 11.21 17.84
N VAL A 73 2.05 10.87 16.63
CA VAL A 73 1.96 9.48 16.16
C VAL A 73 3.35 8.84 16.09
N TRP A 74 4.34 9.54 15.53
CA TRP A 74 5.71 9.04 15.44
C TRP A 74 6.35 8.81 16.81
N GLN A 75 6.23 9.77 17.72
CA GLN A 75 6.73 9.64 19.09
C GLN A 75 6.02 8.49 19.83
N LYS A 76 4.71 8.35 19.63
CA LYS A 76 3.95 7.24 20.22
C LYS A 76 4.39 5.89 19.66
N PHE A 77 4.67 5.81 18.37
CA PHE A 77 5.20 4.59 17.74
C PHE A 77 6.54 4.18 18.37
N ILE A 78 7.48 5.12 18.51
CA ILE A 78 8.79 4.84 19.11
C ILE A 78 8.68 4.43 20.58
N SER A 79 7.92 5.18 21.38
CA SER A 79 7.72 4.86 22.81
C SER A 79 7.05 3.50 23.01
N VAL A 80 5.97 3.19 22.29
CA VAL A 80 5.31 1.87 22.38
C VAL A 80 6.20 0.73 21.87
N SER A 81 7.07 1.01 20.90
CA SER A 81 8.03 0.02 20.41
C SER A 81 9.15 -0.28 21.41
N GLN A 82 9.67 0.72 22.12
CA GLN A 82 10.85 0.59 22.99
C GLN A 82 10.51 0.37 24.46
N GLU A 83 9.62 1.20 25.01
CA GLU A 83 9.23 1.19 26.43
C GLU A 83 8.06 0.22 26.69
N GLY A 84 7.32 -0.11 25.63
CA GLY A 84 6.16 -0.98 25.68
C GLY A 84 4.89 -0.26 26.13
N PHE A 85 3.77 -0.93 25.90
CA PHE A 85 2.44 -0.45 26.23
C PHE A 85 1.66 -1.58 26.87
N MET A 86 1.04 -1.32 28.02
CA MET A 86 0.29 -2.34 28.77
C MET A 86 1.13 -3.59 29.10
N LYS A 87 2.33 -3.38 29.65
CA LYS A 87 3.30 -4.41 30.09
C LYS A 87 3.95 -5.25 28.98
N ALA A 88 3.75 -4.92 27.71
CA ALA A 88 4.39 -5.62 26.60
C ALA A 88 4.79 -4.66 25.47
N THR A 89 5.85 -4.99 24.74
CA THR A 89 6.31 -4.19 23.60
C THR A 89 5.41 -4.37 22.38
N LEU A 90 5.46 -3.44 21.43
CA LEU A 90 4.75 -3.57 20.14
C LEU A 90 5.04 -4.94 19.48
N TRP A 91 6.30 -5.38 19.51
CA TRP A 91 6.72 -6.67 18.98
C TRP A 91 6.11 -7.87 19.71
N GLN A 92 5.98 -7.79 21.03
CA GLN A 92 5.35 -8.85 21.81
C GLN A 92 3.85 -8.95 21.53
N HIS A 93 3.14 -7.82 21.39
CA HIS A 93 1.74 -7.81 20.98
C HIS A 93 1.56 -8.36 19.56
N LEU A 94 2.43 -7.97 18.64
CA LEU A 94 2.42 -8.47 17.26
C LEU A 94 2.67 -9.98 17.22
N ALA A 95 3.69 -10.46 17.94
CA ALA A 95 3.99 -11.89 18.03
C ALA A 95 2.85 -12.68 18.68
N ALA A 96 2.23 -12.16 19.73
CA ALA A 96 1.07 -12.79 20.37
C ALA A 96 -0.13 -12.88 19.41
N SER A 97 -0.42 -11.83 18.65
CA SER A 97 -1.49 -11.82 17.65
C SER A 97 -1.24 -12.84 16.54
N ILE A 98 -0.03 -12.81 15.95
CA ILE A 98 0.35 -13.73 14.87
C ILE A 98 0.35 -15.18 15.34
N SER A 99 0.96 -15.45 16.50
CA SER A 99 1.01 -16.81 17.07
C SER A 99 -0.38 -17.38 17.33
N ARG A 100 -1.33 -16.56 17.82
CA ARG A 100 -2.72 -16.98 18.02
C ARG A 100 -3.37 -17.42 16.71
N VAL A 101 -3.22 -16.64 15.64
CA VAL A 101 -3.75 -16.98 14.31
C VAL A 101 -3.09 -18.24 13.77
N PHE A 102 -1.77 -18.36 13.91
CA PHE A 102 -1.03 -19.53 13.44
C PHE A 102 -1.42 -20.81 14.18
N LEU A 103 -1.55 -20.76 15.50
CA LEU A 103 -1.98 -21.89 16.32
C LEU A 103 -3.41 -22.32 15.97
N ALA A 104 -4.33 -21.36 15.80
CA ALA A 104 -5.69 -21.64 15.38
C ALA A 104 -5.73 -22.29 13.98
N LEU A 105 -4.92 -21.80 13.04
CA LEU A 105 -4.81 -22.37 11.69
C LEU A 105 -4.29 -23.80 11.74
N ILE A 106 -3.21 -24.07 12.48
CA ILE A 106 -2.64 -25.41 12.61
C ILE A 106 -3.68 -26.35 13.23
N ALA A 107 -4.34 -25.93 14.31
CA ALA A 107 -5.38 -26.74 14.95
C ALA A 107 -6.55 -27.02 13.98
N ALA A 108 -7.00 -26.00 13.25
CA ALA A 108 -8.06 -26.14 12.26
C ALA A 108 -7.67 -27.07 11.10
N VAL A 109 -6.42 -27.05 10.64
CA VAL A 109 -5.93 -27.96 9.61
C VAL A 109 -5.84 -29.39 10.14
N VAL A 110 -5.20 -29.57 11.30
CA VAL A 110 -4.99 -30.90 11.91
C VAL A 110 -6.32 -31.59 12.23
N ILE A 111 -7.36 -30.84 12.60
CA ILE A 111 -8.67 -31.42 12.94
C ILE A 111 -9.61 -31.40 11.73
N GLY A 112 -9.73 -30.26 11.07
CA GLY A 112 -10.69 -30.03 9.99
C GLY A 112 -10.36 -30.79 8.71
N VAL A 113 -9.09 -30.95 8.34
CA VAL A 113 -8.72 -31.69 7.12
C VAL A 113 -9.04 -33.19 7.27
N PRO A 114 -8.61 -33.89 8.34
CA PRO A 114 -8.98 -35.29 8.52
C PRO A 114 -10.49 -35.49 8.65
N LEU A 115 -11.19 -34.64 9.40
CA LEU A 115 -12.65 -34.73 9.52
C LEU A 115 -13.35 -34.50 8.18
N GLY A 116 -12.98 -33.48 7.43
CA GLY A 116 -13.53 -33.20 6.12
C GLY A 116 -13.27 -34.33 5.12
N LEU A 117 -12.05 -34.91 5.15
CA LEU A 117 -11.72 -36.06 4.33
C LEU A 117 -12.55 -37.30 4.73
N TRP A 118 -12.71 -37.55 6.03
CA TRP A 118 -13.51 -38.68 6.52
C TRP A 118 -14.99 -38.54 6.12
N MET A 119 -15.51 -37.32 6.18
CA MET A 119 -16.83 -36.95 5.70
C MET A 119 -17.00 -37.17 4.19
N GLY A 120 -15.96 -36.90 3.40
CA GLY A 120 -15.96 -37.15 1.96
C GLY A 120 -15.93 -38.64 1.58
N LEU A 121 -15.28 -39.46 2.42
CA LEU A 121 -15.11 -40.90 2.16
C LEU A 121 -16.26 -41.75 2.70
N ASN A 122 -16.97 -41.32 3.76
CA ASN A 122 -18.03 -42.09 4.41
C ASN A 122 -19.37 -41.35 4.47
N LYS A 123 -20.40 -41.90 3.80
CA LYS A 123 -21.76 -41.36 3.75
C LYS A 123 -22.43 -41.23 5.12
N TRP A 124 -22.12 -42.11 6.07
CA TRP A 124 -22.68 -42.05 7.42
C TRP A 124 -22.10 -40.91 8.25
N VAL A 125 -20.78 -40.72 8.18
CA VAL A 125 -20.09 -39.61 8.87
C VAL A 125 -20.61 -38.27 8.35
N ARG A 126 -20.80 -38.17 7.03
CA ARG A 126 -21.42 -37.03 6.39
C ARG A 126 -22.82 -36.74 6.88
N ALA A 127 -23.69 -37.75 6.95
CA ALA A 127 -25.07 -37.56 7.41
C ALA A 127 -25.16 -37.01 8.84
N VAL A 128 -24.20 -37.36 9.72
CA VAL A 128 -24.16 -36.89 11.11
C VAL A 128 -23.56 -35.48 11.23
N LEU A 129 -22.49 -35.18 10.48
CA LEU A 129 -21.75 -33.92 10.62
C LEU A 129 -22.32 -32.78 9.76
N ASP A 130 -22.96 -33.07 8.63
CA ASP A 130 -23.53 -32.04 7.73
C ASP A 130 -24.43 -31.03 8.47
N PRO A 131 -25.37 -31.43 9.34
CA PRO A 131 -26.22 -30.48 10.09
C PRO A 131 -25.42 -29.54 11.02
N LEU A 132 -24.38 -30.06 11.67
CA LEU A 132 -23.52 -29.26 12.56
C LEU A 132 -22.69 -28.26 11.76
N VAL A 133 -22.13 -28.69 10.63
CA VAL A 133 -21.35 -27.83 9.73
C VAL A 133 -22.23 -26.73 9.14
N GLU A 134 -23.45 -27.07 8.73
CA GLU A 134 -24.41 -26.12 8.16
C GLU A 134 -24.87 -25.07 9.20
N LEU A 135 -24.98 -25.45 10.47
CA LEU A 135 -25.24 -24.52 11.58
C LEU A 135 -24.09 -23.53 11.82
N LEU A 136 -22.84 -23.97 11.67
CA LEU A 136 -21.66 -23.13 11.87
C LEU A 136 -21.42 -22.16 10.71
N ARG A 137 -21.87 -22.52 9.50
CA ARG A 137 -21.63 -21.75 8.26
C ARG A 137 -22.13 -20.29 8.29
N PRO A 138 -23.33 -19.96 8.83
CA PRO A 138 -23.84 -18.59 8.82
C PRO A 138 -23.47 -17.76 10.06
N ILE A 139 -22.72 -18.29 11.04
CA ILE A 139 -22.53 -17.58 12.31
C ILE A 139 -21.55 -16.41 12.10
N PRO A 140 -22.00 -15.15 12.23
CA PRO A 140 -21.13 -14.01 12.05
C PRO A 140 -20.07 -13.97 13.16
N PRO A 141 -18.82 -13.60 12.86
CA PRO A 141 -17.75 -13.52 13.86
C PRO A 141 -18.10 -12.66 15.10
N LEU A 142 -19.01 -11.69 14.95
CA LEU A 142 -19.49 -10.82 16.03
C LEU A 142 -20.32 -11.56 17.09
N ALA A 143 -20.94 -12.70 16.77
CA ALA A 143 -21.76 -13.46 17.73
C ALA A 143 -20.93 -14.07 18.87
N TYR A 144 -19.62 -14.19 18.69
CA TYR A 144 -18.71 -14.80 19.67
C TYR A 144 -18.15 -13.79 20.69
N LEU A 145 -18.40 -12.48 20.53
CA LEU A 145 -17.89 -11.44 21.44
C LEU A 145 -18.20 -11.65 22.94
N PRO A 146 -19.38 -12.13 23.35
CA PRO A 146 -19.70 -12.33 24.77
C PRO A 146 -18.95 -13.49 25.44
N LEU A 147 -18.32 -14.37 24.67
CA LEU A 147 -17.65 -15.59 25.16
C LEU A 147 -16.14 -15.41 25.35
N LEU A 148 -15.58 -14.28 24.88
CA LEU A 148 -14.17 -13.91 24.93
C LEU A 148 -13.91 -12.87 26.02
#